data_AF-A0A2S6PXN5-F1
#
_entry.id   AF-A0A2S6PXN5-F1
#
_cell.length_a   1.000
_cell.length_b   1.000
_cell.length_c   1.000
_cell.angle_alpha   90.00
_cell.angle_beta   90.00
_cell.angle_gamma   90.00
#
_symmetry.space_group_name_H-M   'P 1'
#
loop_
_entity.id
_entity.type
_entity.pdbx_description
1 polymer ?
#
loop_
_entity_poly.entity_id
_entity_poly.type
_entity_poly.pdbx_seq_one_letter_code
_entity_poly.pdbx_strand_id
1 'polypeptide(L)'
;MLSAKSLFQEILDNDESFRLFCSIAAGGETQGGWENGRIAALVPPGLRELAPKVARHGADEDKHGRIFNALLKQRGLQPVTVPYETDYTLLLERHGIGLAHDRLSREEPLTERDVIVYLAHSRVTEQRASEQMRLLLKHFAEHPVLGRAVKMISRDEDNHLAYCHEELLRFARAGHGRTIQSVLRECAQAEIRVYRDVSLAVMSHMGAVLGWPRAKSAVLVAGIHAMHAYERLVGWRRMVTLEQPTLRDALGGPAVPENEYA
;
A
#
# COMPACT_ATOMS: atom_id res chain seq x y z
N MET A 1 15.58 0.07 24.37
CA MET A 1 14.52 1.11 24.43
C MET A 1 13.51 0.85 23.33
N LEU A 2 12.22 0.94 23.60
CA LEU A 2 11.18 0.75 22.59
C LEU A 2 11.18 1.93 21.61
N SER A 3 11.43 1.64 20.33
CA SER A 3 11.39 2.60 19.22
C SER A 3 10.92 1.89 17.95
N ALA A 4 10.48 2.65 16.94
CA ALA A 4 10.14 2.06 15.64
C ALA A 4 11.33 1.27 15.05
N LYS A 5 12.55 1.84 15.11
CA LYS A 5 13.75 1.15 14.64
C LYS A 5 14.00 -0.17 15.37
N SER A 6 13.95 -0.18 16.71
CA SER A 6 14.19 -1.41 17.47
C SER A 6 13.12 -2.46 17.23
N LEU A 7 11.86 -2.05 17.07
CA LEU A 7 10.74 -2.94 16.77
C LEU A 7 10.93 -3.64 15.41
N PHE A 8 11.23 -2.88 14.36
CA PHE A 8 11.52 -3.45 13.05
C PHE A 8 12.76 -4.33 13.08
N GLN A 9 13.83 -3.91 13.78
CA GLN A 9 15.03 -4.73 13.89
C GLN A 9 14.73 -6.10 14.52
N GLU A 10 13.93 -6.16 15.58
CA GLU A 10 13.50 -7.44 16.16
C GLU A 10 12.74 -8.33 15.18
N ILE A 11 11.84 -7.76 14.37
CA ILE A 11 11.10 -8.48 13.33
C ILE A 11 12.06 -9.00 12.25
N LEU A 12 13.04 -8.19 11.86
CA LEU A 12 13.99 -8.51 10.80
C LEU A 12 15.06 -9.52 11.26
N ASP A 13 15.44 -9.53 12.53
CA ASP A 13 16.52 -10.40 13.03
C ASP A 13 16.04 -11.85 13.27
N ASN A 14 14.74 -12.10 13.37
CA ASN A 14 14.17 -13.43 13.56
C ASN A 14 13.56 -13.96 12.25
N ASP A 15 13.94 -15.18 11.87
CA ASP A 15 13.54 -15.80 10.60
C ASP A 15 12.02 -15.96 10.47
N GLU A 16 11.32 -16.32 11.54
CA GLU A 16 9.89 -16.58 11.50
C GLU A 16 9.07 -15.30 11.41
N SER A 17 9.43 -14.26 12.16
CA SER A 17 8.77 -12.95 12.06
C SER A 17 9.10 -12.27 10.73
N PHE A 18 10.33 -12.38 10.25
CA PHE A 18 10.73 -11.90 8.93
C PHE A 18 9.95 -12.61 7.83
N ARG A 19 9.81 -13.95 7.94
CA ARG A 19 9.03 -14.77 7.02
C ARG A 19 7.60 -14.29 6.93
N LEU A 20 6.94 -14.11 8.07
CA LEU A 20 5.56 -13.62 8.13
C LEU A 20 5.46 -12.20 7.57
N PHE A 21 6.35 -11.29 7.97
CA PHE A 21 6.35 -9.90 7.51
C PHE A 21 6.45 -9.79 5.99
N CYS A 22 7.43 -10.48 5.37
CA CYS A 22 7.58 -10.46 3.92
C CYS A 22 6.44 -11.19 3.20
N SER A 23 5.84 -12.22 3.80
CA SER A 23 4.69 -12.91 3.18
C SER A 23 3.45 -12.02 3.16
N ILE A 24 3.18 -11.28 4.24
CA ILE A 24 2.09 -10.29 4.31
C ILE A 24 2.30 -9.22 3.24
N ALA A 25 3.50 -8.63 3.20
CA ALA A 25 3.81 -7.59 2.22
C ALA A 25 3.68 -8.12 0.79
N ALA A 26 4.32 -9.24 0.46
CA ALA A 26 4.26 -9.84 -0.87
C ALA A 26 2.82 -10.16 -1.33
N GLY A 27 1.97 -10.62 -0.40
CA GLY A 27 0.56 -10.89 -0.67
C GLY A 27 -0.21 -9.64 -1.09
N GLY A 28 -0.04 -8.55 -0.33
CA GLY A 28 -0.63 -7.24 -0.65
C GLY A 28 -0.21 -6.72 -2.02
N GLU A 29 1.10 -6.69 -2.30
CA GLU A 29 1.60 -6.13 -3.56
C GLU A 29 1.18 -6.98 -4.76
N THR A 30 1.14 -8.31 -4.62
CA THR A 30 0.69 -9.20 -5.70
C THR A 30 -0.80 -8.99 -6.02
N GLN A 31 -1.63 -8.77 -4.99
CA GLN A 31 -3.04 -8.42 -5.20
C GLN A 31 -3.16 -7.04 -5.89
N GLY A 32 -2.42 -6.03 -5.41
CA GLY A 32 -2.39 -4.70 -6.02
C GLY A 32 -1.97 -4.72 -7.49
N GLY A 33 -0.96 -5.54 -7.83
CA GLY A 33 -0.51 -5.75 -9.20
C GLY A 33 -1.59 -6.34 -10.10
N TRP A 34 -2.27 -7.39 -9.65
CA TRP A 34 -3.40 -7.98 -10.37
C TRP A 34 -4.55 -6.99 -10.55
N GLU A 35 -4.95 -6.26 -9.50
CA GLU A 35 -6.05 -5.31 -9.54
C GLU A 35 -5.78 -4.20 -10.56
N ASN A 36 -4.61 -3.57 -10.49
CA ASN A 36 -4.20 -2.54 -11.44
C ASN A 36 -4.09 -3.10 -12.87
N GLY A 37 -3.58 -4.32 -13.05
CA GLY A 37 -3.55 -4.98 -14.35
C GLY A 37 -4.95 -5.13 -14.98
N ARG A 38 -5.94 -5.54 -14.17
CA ARG A 38 -7.34 -5.61 -14.60
C ARG A 38 -7.92 -4.24 -14.90
N ILE A 39 -7.70 -3.24 -14.05
CA ILE A 39 -8.19 -1.88 -14.26
C ILE A 39 -7.63 -1.30 -15.55
N ALA A 40 -6.34 -1.51 -15.83
CA ALA A 40 -5.68 -1.07 -17.06
C ALA A 40 -6.34 -1.67 -18.33
N ALA A 41 -6.69 -2.96 -18.28
CA ALA A 41 -7.36 -3.65 -19.37
C ALA A 41 -8.81 -3.16 -19.59
N LEU A 42 -9.47 -2.69 -18.53
CA LEU A 42 -10.88 -2.31 -18.54
C LEU A 42 -11.11 -0.79 -18.64
N VAL A 43 -10.06 0.04 -18.77
CA VAL A 43 -10.20 1.49 -18.93
C VAL A 43 -11.11 1.83 -20.13
N PRO A 44 -12.12 2.71 -19.96
CA PRO A 44 -13.05 3.02 -21.03
C PRO A 44 -12.38 3.78 -22.18
N PRO A 45 -12.93 3.71 -23.42
CA PRO A 45 -12.36 4.36 -24.59
C PRO A 45 -12.04 5.86 -24.43
N GLY A 46 -12.89 6.60 -23.70
CA GLY A 46 -12.69 8.03 -23.44
C GLY A 46 -11.56 8.36 -22.47
N LEU A 47 -10.99 7.36 -21.78
CA LEU A 47 -9.93 7.52 -20.78
C LEU A 47 -8.68 6.70 -21.12
N ARG A 48 -8.53 6.23 -22.36
CA ARG A 48 -7.43 5.32 -22.78
C ARG A 48 -6.02 5.81 -22.42
N GLU A 49 -5.83 7.11 -22.32
CA GLU A 49 -4.56 7.72 -21.88
C GLU A 49 -4.12 7.28 -20.46
N LEU A 50 -5.06 6.84 -19.61
CA LEU A 50 -4.77 6.32 -18.28
C LEU A 50 -4.25 4.89 -18.30
N ALA A 51 -4.62 4.07 -19.29
CA ALA A 51 -4.34 2.64 -19.27
C ALA A 51 -2.84 2.32 -19.12
N PRO A 52 -1.90 3.01 -19.83
CA PRO A 52 -0.46 2.78 -19.62
C PRO A 52 0.02 3.14 -18.21
N LYS A 53 -0.52 4.19 -17.59
CA LYS A 53 -0.16 4.61 -16.24
C LYS A 53 -0.62 3.60 -15.19
N VAL A 54 -1.87 3.12 -15.33
CA VAL A 54 -2.42 2.06 -14.46
C VAL A 54 -1.66 0.76 -14.65
N ALA A 55 -1.33 0.38 -15.89
CA ALA A 55 -0.54 -0.81 -16.17
C ALA A 55 0.86 -0.72 -15.53
N ARG A 56 1.48 0.45 -15.57
CA ARG A 56 2.77 0.69 -14.91
C ARG A 56 2.65 0.58 -13.40
N HIS A 57 1.61 1.18 -12.80
CA HIS A 57 1.33 1.04 -11.37
C HIS A 57 1.27 -0.44 -10.99
N GLY A 58 0.46 -1.24 -11.69
CA GLY A 58 0.38 -2.68 -11.42
C GLY A 58 1.70 -3.44 -11.63
N ALA A 59 2.51 -3.06 -12.62
CA ALA A 59 3.82 -3.66 -12.83
C ALA A 59 4.82 -3.32 -11.70
N ASP A 60 4.72 -2.12 -11.12
CA ASP A 60 5.52 -1.69 -9.97
C ASP A 60 5.09 -2.47 -8.70
N GLU A 61 3.78 -2.68 -8.47
CA GLU A 61 3.27 -3.53 -7.38
C GLU A 61 3.72 -5.00 -7.52
N ASP A 62 3.56 -5.59 -8.71
CA ASP A 62 4.05 -6.95 -8.99
C ASP A 62 5.56 -7.07 -8.73
N LYS A 63 6.31 -6.00 -9.01
CA LYS A 63 7.74 -5.93 -8.73
C LYS A 63 8.01 -5.90 -7.24
N HIS A 64 7.27 -5.13 -6.45
CA HIS A 64 7.42 -5.10 -4.99
C HIS A 64 7.14 -6.47 -4.37
N GLY A 65 6.09 -7.16 -4.84
CA GLY A 65 5.79 -8.54 -4.44
C GLY A 65 6.94 -9.50 -4.73
N ARG A 66 7.58 -9.38 -5.91
CA ARG A 66 8.79 -10.16 -6.24
C ARG A 66 9.98 -9.82 -5.36
N ILE A 67 10.17 -8.55 -4.99
CA ILE A 67 11.26 -8.12 -4.09
C ILE A 67 11.10 -8.79 -2.72
N PHE A 68 9.90 -8.78 -2.12
CA PHE A 68 9.67 -9.44 -0.83
C PHE A 68 9.89 -10.97 -0.90
N ASN A 69 9.48 -11.61 -1.99
CA ASN A 69 9.77 -13.04 -2.21
C ASN A 69 11.27 -13.32 -2.41
N ALA A 70 11.99 -12.44 -3.11
CA ALA A 70 13.44 -12.55 -3.28
C ALA A 70 14.17 -12.42 -1.94
N LEU A 71 13.72 -11.51 -1.06
CA LEU A 71 14.24 -11.36 0.31
C LEU A 71 14.07 -12.65 1.14
N LEU A 72 12.94 -13.36 0.99
CA LEU A 72 12.74 -14.68 1.61
C LEU A 72 13.70 -15.72 1.06
N LYS A 73 13.80 -15.80 -0.27
CA LYS A 73 14.68 -16.75 -0.97
C LYS A 73 16.15 -16.55 -0.59
N GLN A 74 16.63 -15.31 -0.49
CA GLN A 74 17.99 -14.97 -0.05
C GLN A 74 18.30 -15.48 1.36
N ARG A 75 17.28 -15.62 2.20
CA ARG A 75 17.38 -16.17 3.56
C ARG A 75 17.06 -17.66 3.65
N GLY A 76 16.83 -18.34 2.52
CA GLY A 76 16.46 -19.75 2.49
C GLY A 76 15.05 -20.04 3.02
N LEU A 77 14.18 -19.04 3.08
CA LEU A 77 12.82 -19.15 3.62
C LEU A 77 11.80 -19.30 2.48
N GLN A 78 10.75 -20.06 2.76
CA GLN A 78 9.57 -20.14 1.89
C GLN A 78 8.47 -19.21 2.43
N PRO A 79 7.65 -18.59 1.56
CA PRO A 79 6.50 -17.82 1.98
C PRO A 79 5.54 -18.65 2.85
N VAL A 80 4.83 -17.98 3.75
CA VAL A 80 3.74 -18.59 4.54
C VAL A 80 2.39 -18.07 4.08
N THR A 81 1.34 -18.83 4.39
CA THR A 81 -0.03 -18.35 4.24
C THR A 81 -0.22 -17.11 5.10
N VAL A 82 -0.69 -16.02 4.48
CA VAL A 82 -1.00 -14.77 5.16
C VAL A 82 -2.22 -14.97 6.08
N PRO A 83 -2.11 -14.69 7.39
CA PRO A 83 -3.27 -14.70 8.27
C PRO A 83 -4.32 -13.70 7.79
N TYR A 84 -5.58 -14.14 7.77
CA TYR A 84 -6.70 -13.37 7.23
C TYR A 84 -6.83 -11.95 7.82
N GLU A 85 -6.66 -11.82 9.13
CA GLU A 85 -6.73 -10.56 9.86
C GLU A 85 -5.56 -9.59 9.58
N THR A 86 -4.52 -10.06 8.89
CA THR A 86 -3.37 -9.26 8.46
C THR A 86 -3.41 -8.88 6.98
N ASP A 87 -4.37 -9.43 6.24
CA ASP A 87 -4.54 -9.20 4.80
C ASP A 87 -5.22 -7.84 4.55
N TYR A 88 -4.40 -6.80 4.44
CA TYR A 88 -4.86 -5.42 4.34
C TYR A 88 -5.73 -5.16 3.11
N THR A 89 -5.31 -5.65 1.94
CA THR A 89 -6.02 -5.44 0.66
C THR A 89 -7.38 -6.15 0.67
N LEU A 90 -7.42 -7.40 1.13
CA LEU A 90 -8.67 -8.14 1.27
C LEU A 90 -9.64 -7.46 2.27
N LEU A 91 -9.11 -6.96 3.39
CA LEU A 91 -9.93 -6.30 4.40
C LEU A 91 -10.48 -4.95 3.93
N LEU A 92 -9.73 -4.20 3.11
CA LEU A 92 -10.24 -3.00 2.45
C LEU A 92 -11.42 -3.33 1.51
N GLU A 93 -11.25 -4.33 0.65
CA GLU A 93 -12.30 -4.75 -0.28
C GLU A 93 -13.59 -5.13 0.47
N ARG A 94 -13.47 -5.90 1.56
CA ARG A 94 -14.63 -6.27 2.39
C ARG A 94 -15.34 -5.09 3.05
N HIS A 95 -14.65 -3.99 3.25
CA HIS A 95 -15.24 -2.74 3.73
C HIS A 95 -15.80 -1.87 2.59
N GLY A 96 -15.87 -2.40 1.37
CA GLY A 96 -16.39 -1.71 0.19
C GLY A 96 -15.44 -0.68 -0.39
N ILE A 97 -14.14 -0.79 -0.08
CA ILE A 97 -13.13 0.17 -0.51
C ILE A 97 -12.38 -0.38 -1.73
N GLY A 98 -12.22 0.46 -2.75
CA GLY A 98 -11.67 0.07 -4.04
C GLY A 98 -12.73 -0.52 -4.99
N LEU A 99 -12.26 -1.14 -6.07
CA LEU A 99 -13.12 -1.88 -6.99
C LEU A 99 -13.13 -3.34 -6.57
N ALA A 100 -14.31 -3.90 -6.34
CA ALA A 100 -14.45 -5.29 -5.91
C ALA A 100 -13.83 -6.27 -6.93
N HIS A 101 -13.27 -7.37 -6.44
CA HIS A 101 -12.65 -8.41 -7.26
C HIS A 101 -13.63 -8.99 -8.29
N ASP A 102 -14.90 -9.19 -7.90
CA ASP A 102 -15.98 -9.60 -8.81
C ASP A 102 -16.23 -8.56 -9.93
N ARG A 103 -16.09 -7.27 -9.64
CA ARG A 103 -16.19 -6.23 -10.69
C ARG A 103 -15.01 -6.31 -11.65
N LEU A 104 -13.79 -6.45 -11.14
CA LEU A 104 -12.58 -6.50 -11.95
C LEU A 104 -12.44 -7.81 -12.74
N SER A 105 -13.08 -8.88 -12.29
CA SER A 105 -13.09 -10.18 -12.98
C SER A 105 -13.99 -10.22 -14.21
N ARG A 106 -14.88 -9.23 -14.36
CA ARG A 106 -15.75 -9.10 -15.54
C ARG A 106 -14.97 -8.47 -16.69
N GLU A 107 -15.27 -8.91 -17.92
CA GLU A 107 -14.71 -8.34 -19.16
C GLU A 107 -15.51 -7.14 -19.67
N GLU A 108 -16.02 -6.32 -18.74
CA GLU A 108 -16.84 -5.15 -19.04
C GLU A 108 -16.02 -3.87 -18.80
N PRO A 109 -16.04 -2.90 -19.74
CA PRO A 109 -15.38 -1.62 -19.52
C PRO A 109 -15.82 -0.96 -18.22
N LEU A 110 -14.85 -0.37 -17.52
CA LEU A 110 -15.09 0.48 -16.37
C LEU A 110 -15.82 1.75 -16.78
N THR A 111 -16.64 2.27 -15.88
CA THR A 111 -17.19 3.62 -16.03
C THR A 111 -16.16 4.67 -15.62
N GLU A 112 -16.36 5.92 -16.03
CA GLU A 112 -15.56 7.04 -15.53
C GLU A 112 -15.64 7.14 -13.99
N ARG A 113 -16.82 6.85 -13.42
CA ARG A 113 -17.00 6.80 -11.96
C ARG A 113 -16.13 5.71 -11.33
N ASP A 114 -16.06 4.53 -11.93
CA ASP A 114 -15.22 3.43 -11.43
C ASP A 114 -13.74 3.85 -11.42
N VAL A 115 -13.28 4.55 -12.47
CA VAL A 115 -11.91 5.08 -12.55
C VAL A 115 -11.65 6.12 -11.46
N ILE A 116 -12.60 7.02 -11.19
CA ILE A 116 -12.50 7.98 -10.09
C ILE A 116 -12.45 7.26 -8.73
N VAL A 117 -13.24 6.20 -8.54
CA VAL A 117 -13.23 5.39 -7.31
C VAL A 117 -11.89 4.71 -7.12
N TYR A 118 -11.37 4.08 -8.17
CA TYR A 118 -10.02 3.49 -8.17
C TYR A 118 -8.96 4.53 -7.79
N LEU A 119 -8.89 5.68 -8.49
CA LEU A 119 -7.87 6.68 -8.22
C LEU A 119 -7.96 7.25 -6.81
N ALA A 120 -9.18 7.47 -6.30
CA ALA A 120 -9.39 7.95 -4.94
C ALA A 120 -8.98 6.91 -3.89
N HIS A 121 -9.30 5.63 -4.14
CA HIS A 121 -8.84 4.53 -3.31
C HIS A 121 -7.32 4.44 -3.29
N SER A 122 -6.69 4.32 -4.46
CA SER A 122 -5.23 4.25 -4.60
C SER A 122 -4.58 5.46 -3.94
N ARG A 123 -5.07 6.69 -4.14
CA ARG A 123 -4.51 7.86 -3.47
C ARG A 123 -4.45 7.74 -1.93
N VAL A 124 -5.44 7.10 -1.31
CA VAL A 124 -5.47 6.89 0.15
C VAL A 124 -4.50 5.78 0.56
N THR A 125 -4.45 4.67 -0.17
CA THR A 125 -3.53 3.56 0.10
C THR A 125 -2.07 3.94 -0.18
N GLU A 126 -1.80 4.63 -1.29
CA GLU A 126 -0.47 5.14 -1.65
C GLU A 126 0.05 6.16 -0.64
N GLN A 127 -0.84 6.96 -0.04
CA GLN A 127 -0.43 7.85 1.06
C GLN A 127 0.07 7.05 2.26
N ARG A 128 -0.63 5.97 2.59
CA ARG A 128 -0.23 5.07 3.68
C ARG A 128 1.09 4.38 3.34
N ALA A 129 1.19 3.79 2.16
CA ALA A 129 2.36 3.06 1.68
C ALA A 129 3.59 3.97 1.68
N SER A 130 3.49 5.15 1.06
CA SER A 130 4.55 6.17 1.04
C SER A 130 4.99 6.60 2.45
N GLU A 131 4.06 6.81 3.40
CA GLU A 131 4.40 7.13 4.80
C GLU A 131 5.14 5.99 5.52
N GLN A 132 4.69 4.73 5.34
CA GLN A 132 5.37 3.56 5.90
C GLN A 132 6.76 3.38 5.29
N MET A 133 6.88 3.53 3.97
CA MET A 133 8.13 3.39 3.25
C MET A 133 9.14 4.48 3.61
N ARG A 134 8.70 5.73 3.84
CA ARG A 134 9.57 6.78 4.38
C ARG A 134 10.11 6.45 5.77
N LEU A 135 9.30 5.83 6.64
CA LEU A 135 9.76 5.37 7.95
C LEU A 135 10.80 4.26 7.83
N LEU A 136 10.57 3.28 6.95
CA LEU A 136 11.55 2.22 6.67
C LEU A 136 12.82 2.80 6.06
N LEU A 137 12.71 3.72 5.09
CA LEU A 137 13.84 4.37 4.45
C LEU A 137 14.70 5.11 5.47
N LYS A 138 14.09 5.89 6.36
CA LYS A 138 14.79 6.60 7.44
C LYS A 138 15.64 5.67 8.32
N HIS A 139 15.21 4.44 8.52
CA HIS A 139 15.85 3.52 9.46
C HIS A 139 16.74 2.45 8.81
N PHE A 140 16.45 2.09 7.56
CA PHE A 140 17.02 0.92 6.88
C PHE A 140 17.58 1.22 5.49
N ALA A 141 17.67 2.48 5.05
CA ALA A 141 18.28 2.87 3.77
C ALA A 141 19.69 2.29 3.55
N GLU A 142 20.47 2.16 4.62
CA GLU A 142 21.85 1.65 4.60
C GLU A 142 21.95 0.21 5.13
N HIS A 143 20.81 -0.48 5.31
CA HIS A 143 20.81 -1.88 5.71
C HIS A 143 21.34 -2.75 4.55
N PRO A 144 22.33 -3.63 4.77
CA PRO A 144 23.01 -4.35 3.69
C PRO A 144 22.07 -5.23 2.86
N VAL A 145 21.02 -5.77 3.48
CA VAL A 145 20.04 -6.65 2.82
C VAL A 145 18.83 -5.87 2.29
N LEU A 146 18.38 -4.82 3.00
CA LEU A 146 17.08 -4.20 2.76
C LEU A 146 17.16 -2.83 2.11
N GLY A 147 18.30 -2.15 2.24
CA GLY A 147 18.44 -0.74 1.87
C GLY A 147 18.08 -0.49 0.40
N ARG A 148 18.50 -1.38 -0.49
CA ARG A 148 18.17 -1.30 -1.91
C ARG A 148 16.66 -1.48 -2.16
N ALA A 149 16.04 -2.50 -1.54
CA ALA A 149 14.61 -2.77 -1.68
C ALA A 149 13.78 -1.59 -1.16
N VAL A 150 14.11 -1.09 0.03
CA VAL A 150 13.39 0.02 0.67
C VAL A 150 13.52 1.33 -0.13
N LYS A 151 14.71 1.63 -0.68
CA LYS A 151 14.92 2.80 -1.55
C LYS A 151 14.09 2.75 -2.81
N MET A 152 13.99 1.57 -3.41
CA MET A 152 13.24 1.33 -4.64
C MET A 152 11.74 1.45 -4.42
N ILE A 153 11.19 0.63 -3.52
CA ILE A 153 9.77 0.63 -3.19
C ILE A 153 9.34 2.04 -2.77
N SER A 154 10.10 2.70 -1.87
CA SER A 154 9.78 4.06 -1.43
C SER A 154 9.71 5.09 -2.56
N ARG A 155 10.52 4.93 -3.61
CA ARG A 155 10.49 5.82 -4.78
C ARG A 155 9.26 5.55 -5.64
N ASP A 156 8.89 4.29 -5.80
CA ASP A 156 7.72 3.89 -6.57
C ASP A 156 6.42 4.35 -5.88
N GLU A 157 6.30 4.17 -4.56
CA GLU A 157 5.16 4.69 -3.78
C GLU A 157 4.97 6.21 -3.94
N ASP A 158 6.07 6.96 -3.93
CA ASP A 158 6.02 8.40 -4.14
C ASP A 158 5.55 8.74 -5.57
N ASN A 159 5.88 7.92 -6.57
CA ASN A 159 5.40 8.07 -7.95
C ASN A 159 3.92 7.70 -8.06
N HIS A 160 3.46 6.62 -7.41
CA HIS A 160 2.06 6.20 -7.39
C HIS A 160 1.18 7.28 -6.74
N LEU A 161 1.62 7.81 -5.59
CA LEU A 161 0.93 8.91 -4.90
C LEU A 161 0.87 10.18 -5.77
N ALA A 162 1.98 10.55 -6.42
CA ALA A 162 2.02 11.70 -7.32
C ALA A 162 1.05 11.53 -8.51
N TYR A 163 1.06 10.35 -9.13
CA TYR A 163 0.13 10.00 -10.21
C TYR A 163 -1.33 10.13 -9.77
N CYS A 164 -1.71 9.58 -8.62
CA CYS A 164 -3.08 9.66 -8.13
C CYS A 164 -3.51 11.11 -7.85
N HIS A 165 -2.63 11.91 -7.25
CA HIS A 165 -2.85 13.34 -7.05
C HIS A 165 -3.13 14.07 -8.38
N GLU A 166 -2.27 13.86 -9.37
CA GLU A 166 -2.36 14.54 -10.67
C GLU A 166 -3.66 14.20 -11.40
N GLU A 167 -4.00 12.92 -11.48
CA GLU A 167 -5.20 12.47 -12.20
C GLU A 167 -6.49 12.87 -11.49
N LEU A 168 -6.54 12.77 -10.16
CA LEU A 168 -7.70 13.28 -9.40
C LEU A 168 -7.88 14.79 -9.56
N LEU A 169 -6.78 15.56 -9.59
CA LEU A 169 -6.86 17.00 -9.88
C LEU A 169 -7.33 17.27 -11.31
N ARG A 170 -6.96 16.43 -12.29
CA ARG A 170 -7.47 16.52 -13.67
C ARG A 170 -8.99 16.28 -13.70
N PHE A 171 -9.49 15.23 -13.06
CA PHE A 171 -10.94 14.98 -12.95
C PHE A 171 -11.67 16.06 -12.14
N ALA A 172 -11.03 16.63 -11.10
CA ALA A 172 -11.62 17.73 -10.34
C ALA A 172 -11.84 18.97 -11.22
N ARG A 173 -10.86 19.31 -12.08
CA ARG A 173 -10.97 20.40 -13.06
C ARG A 173 -12.04 20.12 -14.12
N ALA A 174 -12.28 18.85 -14.45
CA ALA A 174 -13.38 18.42 -15.32
C ALA A 174 -14.77 18.43 -14.65
N GLY A 175 -14.87 18.79 -13.37
CA GLY A 175 -16.14 18.96 -12.66
C GLY A 175 -16.47 17.89 -11.63
N HIS A 176 -15.61 16.89 -11.41
CA HIS A 176 -15.87 15.78 -10.49
C HIS A 176 -15.48 16.05 -9.04
N GLY A 177 -15.08 17.28 -8.69
CA GLY A 177 -14.51 17.60 -7.37
C GLY A 177 -15.36 17.16 -6.16
N ARG A 178 -16.69 17.29 -6.23
CA ARG A 178 -17.59 16.84 -5.14
C ARG A 178 -17.60 15.32 -5.00
N THR A 179 -17.65 14.59 -6.11
CA THR A 179 -17.60 13.13 -6.13
C THR A 179 -16.26 12.64 -5.57
N ILE A 180 -15.16 13.20 -6.05
CA ILE A 180 -13.81 12.86 -5.59
C ILE A 180 -13.67 13.07 -4.08
N GLN A 181 -14.11 14.23 -3.57
CA GLN A 181 -14.01 14.51 -2.14
C GLN A 181 -14.87 13.57 -1.29
N SER A 182 -16.07 13.20 -1.77
CA SER A 182 -16.91 12.22 -1.08
C SER A 182 -16.22 10.86 -1.00
N VAL A 183 -15.70 10.37 -2.13
CA VAL A 183 -15.04 9.05 -2.20
C VAL A 183 -13.76 9.04 -1.37
N LEU A 184 -12.90 10.07 -1.48
CA LEU A 184 -11.69 10.18 -0.67
C LEU A 184 -11.97 10.12 0.83
N ARG A 185 -13.04 10.79 1.29
CA ARG A 185 -13.43 10.76 2.72
C ARG A 185 -13.91 9.39 3.16
N GLU A 186 -14.73 8.72 2.33
CA GLU A 186 -15.20 7.37 2.60
C GLU A 186 -14.03 6.38 2.68
N CYS A 187 -13.15 6.41 1.66
CA CYS A 187 -11.93 5.61 1.62
C CYS A 187 -11.04 5.86 2.83
N ALA A 188 -10.71 7.11 3.15
CA ALA A 188 -9.85 7.43 4.28
C ALA A 188 -10.42 6.96 5.62
N GLN A 189 -11.73 7.11 5.85
CA GLN A 189 -12.35 6.67 7.10
C GLN A 189 -12.35 5.15 7.27
N ALA A 190 -12.58 4.42 6.18
CA ALA A 190 -12.53 2.96 6.20
C ALA A 190 -11.10 2.46 6.32
N GLU A 191 -10.15 3.04 5.57
CA GLU A 191 -8.72 2.70 5.65
C GLU A 191 -8.19 2.87 7.07
N ILE A 192 -8.49 3.98 7.76
CA ILE A 192 -8.03 4.22 9.14
C ILE A 192 -8.53 3.15 10.12
N ARG A 193 -9.69 2.55 9.86
CA ARG A 193 -10.21 1.43 10.67
C ARG A 193 -9.50 0.13 10.32
N VAL A 194 -9.39 -0.20 9.03
CA VAL A 194 -8.72 -1.41 8.55
C VAL A 194 -7.25 -1.42 8.96
N TYR A 195 -6.53 -0.31 8.77
CA TYR A 195 -5.12 -0.17 9.13
C TYR A 195 -4.89 -0.36 10.63
N ARG A 196 -5.78 0.13 11.49
CA ARG A 196 -5.74 -0.15 12.93
C ARG A 196 -5.86 -1.65 13.21
N ASP A 197 -6.86 -2.30 12.63
CA ASP A 197 -7.16 -3.71 12.91
C ASP A 197 -6.04 -4.62 12.41
N VAL A 198 -5.54 -4.36 11.20
CA VAL A 198 -4.35 -5.03 10.64
C VAL A 198 -3.12 -4.77 11.51
N SER A 199 -2.87 -3.53 11.93
CA SER A 199 -1.72 -3.22 12.80
C SER A 199 -1.77 -3.98 14.12
N LEU A 200 -2.96 -4.09 14.74
CA LEU A 200 -3.15 -4.88 15.97
C LEU A 200 -2.89 -6.36 15.72
N ALA A 201 -3.43 -6.90 14.63
CA ALA A 201 -3.23 -8.29 14.24
C ALA A 201 -1.76 -8.60 13.98
N VAL A 202 -1.09 -7.81 13.15
CA VAL A 202 0.34 -7.99 12.84
C VAL A 202 1.16 -7.90 14.12
N MET A 203 0.95 -6.91 14.99
CA MET A 203 1.70 -6.81 16.25
C MET A 203 1.41 -7.99 17.20
N SER A 204 0.19 -8.54 17.19
CA SER A 204 -0.15 -9.73 17.96
C SER A 204 0.63 -10.96 17.47
N HIS A 205 0.66 -11.19 16.14
CA HIS A 205 1.43 -12.28 15.54
C HIS A 205 2.93 -12.12 15.78
N MET A 206 3.48 -10.91 15.56
CA MET A 206 4.90 -10.64 15.82
C MET A 206 5.25 -10.84 17.29
N GLY A 207 4.38 -10.39 18.21
CA GLY A 207 4.60 -10.57 19.64
C GLY A 207 4.55 -12.03 20.08
N ALA A 208 3.71 -12.86 19.46
CA ALA A 208 3.66 -14.29 19.71
C ALA A 208 4.94 -14.99 19.23
N VAL A 209 5.37 -14.71 18.00
CA VAL A 209 6.60 -15.28 17.41
C VAL A 209 7.85 -14.85 18.17
N LEU A 210 7.95 -13.57 18.54
CA LEU A 210 9.13 -13.00 19.20
C LEU A 210 9.11 -13.14 20.73
N GLY A 211 8.04 -13.71 21.31
CA GLY A 211 7.90 -13.88 22.76
C GLY A 211 7.88 -12.55 23.53
N TRP A 212 7.24 -11.51 23.00
CA TRP A 212 7.24 -10.20 23.64
C TRP A 212 6.57 -10.24 25.04
N PRO A 213 7.16 -9.57 26.05
CA PRO A 213 6.51 -9.41 27.34
C PRO A 213 5.17 -8.70 27.21
N ARG A 214 4.18 -9.09 28.03
CA ARG A 214 2.83 -8.48 28.04
C ARG A 214 2.85 -6.96 28.12
N ALA A 215 3.79 -6.39 28.87
CA ALA A 215 3.96 -4.94 28.99
C ALA A 215 4.32 -4.28 27.65
N LYS A 216 5.23 -4.88 26.87
CA LYS A 216 5.61 -4.37 25.55
C LYS A 216 4.41 -4.42 24.59
N SER A 217 3.71 -5.56 24.55
CA SER A 217 2.52 -5.71 23.69
C SER A 217 1.42 -4.70 24.08
N ALA A 218 1.18 -4.49 25.38
CA ALA A 218 0.21 -3.51 25.85
C ALA A 218 0.57 -2.07 25.43
N VAL A 219 1.85 -1.69 25.48
CA VAL A 219 2.32 -0.37 25.01
C VAL A 219 2.12 -0.23 23.50
N LEU A 220 2.42 -1.25 22.71
CA LEU A 220 2.22 -1.23 21.25
C LEU A 220 0.74 -1.09 20.90
N VAL A 221 -0.13 -1.87 21.55
CA VAL A 221 -1.60 -1.78 21.39
C VAL A 221 -2.10 -0.38 21.75
N ALA A 222 -1.66 0.18 22.88
CA ALA A 222 -2.02 1.53 23.27
C ALA A 222 -1.54 2.58 22.24
N GLY A 223 -0.33 2.41 21.69
CA GLY A 223 0.21 3.25 20.63
C GLY A 223 -0.62 3.20 19.35
N ILE A 224 -1.07 2.01 18.93
CA ILE A 224 -1.95 1.84 17.76
C ILE A 224 -3.30 2.53 17.99
N HIS A 225 -3.90 2.38 19.17
CA HIS A 225 -5.16 3.07 19.48
C HIS A 225 -5.01 4.59 19.55
N ALA A 226 -3.89 5.09 20.09
CA ALA A 226 -3.59 6.52 20.11
C ALA A 226 -3.42 7.07 18.69
N MET A 227 -2.68 6.36 17.83
CA MET A 227 -2.53 6.72 16.43
C MET A 227 -3.89 6.71 15.71
N HIS A 228 -4.68 5.67 15.90
CA HIS A 228 -6.03 5.58 15.32
C HIS A 228 -6.92 6.76 15.76
N ALA A 229 -6.88 7.15 17.03
CA ALA A 229 -7.61 8.32 17.52
C ALA A 229 -7.13 9.62 16.84
N TYR A 230 -5.81 9.81 16.74
CA TYR A 230 -5.23 10.95 16.00
C TYR A 230 -5.69 10.97 14.54
N GLU A 231 -5.65 9.83 13.86
CA GLU A 231 -6.04 9.73 12.45
C GLU A 231 -7.52 10.04 12.24
N ARG A 232 -8.39 9.54 13.11
CA ARG A 232 -9.82 9.84 13.07
C ARG A 232 -10.13 11.31 13.30
N LEU A 233 -9.39 11.99 14.18
CA LEU A 233 -9.66 13.38 14.53
C LEU A 233 -9.09 14.37 13.51
N VAL A 234 -7.84 14.17 13.11
CA VAL A 234 -7.09 15.15 12.30
C VAL A 234 -6.33 14.50 11.16
N GLY A 235 -5.72 13.33 11.38
CA GLY A 235 -4.81 12.73 10.42
C GLY A 235 -5.47 12.40 9.08
N TRP A 236 -6.77 12.09 9.03
CA TRP A 236 -7.50 11.82 7.79
C TRP A 236 -7.44 12.97 6.76
N ARG A 237 -7.22 14.22 7.21
CA ARG A 237 -7.14 15.37 6.30
C ARG A 237 -6.03 15.18 5.28
N ARG A 238 -4.86 14.68 5.71
CA ARG A 238 -3.72 14.42 4.83
C ARG A 238 -3.99 13.33 3.79
N MET A 239 -4.98 12.46 4.01
CA MET A 239 -5.38 11.38 3.09
C MET A 239 -6.36 11.85 2.01
N VAL A 240 -7.00 13.00 2.22
CA VAL A 240 -8.03 13.50 1.30
C VAL A 240 -7.68 14.83 0.64
N THR A 241 -6.62 15.50 1.12
CA THR A 241 -6.13 16.73 0.49
C THR A 241 -5.41 16.38 -0.80
N LEU A 242 -5.85 17.00 -1.89
CA LEU A 242 -5.18 16.91 -3.18
C LEU A 242 -4.33 18.16 -3.40
N GLU A 243 -3.09 17.93 -3.80
CA GLU A 243 -2.08 18.95 -4.09
C GLU A 243 -1.37 18.59 -5.38
N GLN A 244 -0.96 19.59 -6.17
CA GLN A 244 -0.22 19.32 -7.40
C GLN A 244 1.14 18.72 -7.02
N PRO A 245 1.49 17.50 -7.48
CA PRO A 245 2.76 16.89 -7.15
C PRO A 245 3.93 17.66 -7.80
N THR A 246 5.08 17.63 -7.13
CA THR A 246 6.33 18.21 -7.66
C THR A 246 6.80 17.48 -8.91
N LEU A 247 6.76 16.14 -8.89
CA LEU A 247 7.00 15.30 -10.05
C LEU A 247 5.68 15.14 -10.81
N ARG A 248 5.64 15.69 -12.03
CA ARG A 248 4.50 15.51 -12.95
C ARG A 248 4.69 14.29 -13.82
N ASP A 249 3.58 13.70 -14.23
CA ASP A 249 3.58 12.54 -15.12
C ASP A 249 4.48 11.40 -14.63
N ALA A 250 4.47 11.15 -13.32
CA ALA A 250 5.39 10.21 -12.66
C ALA A 250 5.34 8.78 -13.26
N LEU A 251 4.19 8.41 -13.83
CA LEU A 251 3.94 7.12 -14.50
C LEU A 251 3.83 7.20 -16.03
N GLY A 252 4.16 8.33 -16.67
CA GLY A 252 3.99 8.54 -18.12
C GLY A 252 4.97 7.81 -19.06
N GLY A 253 5.99 7.14 -18.50
CA GLY A 253 6.93 6.30 -19.25
C GLY A 253 6.70 4.81 -19.01
N PRO A 254 7.28 3.90 -19.83
CA PRO A 254 7.19 2.46 -19.59
C PRO A 254 7.82 2.08 -18.24
N ALA A 255 7.34 0.98 -17.65
CA ALA A 255 7.99 0.41 -16.47
C ALA A 255 9.46 0.09 -16.79
N VAL A 256 10.37 0.43 -15.89
CA VAL A 256 11.79 0.15 -16.07
C VAL A 256 12.02 -1.34 -15.78
N PRO A 257 12.52 -2.15 -16.74
CA PRO A 257 12.80 -3.57 -16.50
C PRO A 257 13.89 -3.73 -15.44
N GLU A 258 13.79 -4.77 -14.62
CA GLU A 258 14.83 -5.12 -13.66
C GLU A 258 15.57 -6.40 -14.03
N ASN A 259 16.90 -6.30 -13.94
CA ASN A 259 17.82 -7.41 -14.19
C ASN A 259 18.41 -8.04 -12.90
N GLU A 260 18.09 -7.54 -11.70
CA GLU A 260 18.99 -7.70 -10.53
C GLU A 260 18.39 -8.27 -9.23
N TYR A 261 17.11 -8.62 -9.15
CA TYR A 261 16.52 -9.31 -7.99
C TYR A 261 16.09 -10.77 -8.25
N ALA A 262 16.49 -11.36 -9.39
CA ALA A 262 16.21 -12.75 -9.76
C ALA A 262 17.09 -13.79 -9.03
#